data_AF-A0A7S3NV74-F1
#
_entry.id   AF-A0A7S3NV74-F1
#
_cell.length_a   1.000
_cell.length_b   1.000
_cell.length_c   1.000
_cell.angle_alpha   90.00
_cell.angle_beta   90.00
_cell.angle_gamma   90.00
#
_symmetry.space_group_name_H-M   'P 1'
#
loop_
_entity.id
_entity.type
_entity.pdbx_description
1 polymer ?
#
loop_
_entity_poly.entity_id
_entity_poly.type
_entity_poly.pdbx_seq_one_letter_code
_entity_poly.pdbx_strand_id
1 'polypeptide(L)'
;PCPDSVVGTDSHTTMINGLGVLGWGVGGIEAEAVMLGQPISMVLPEVVGFELSGELSPETTATDLVLTVVQMLRQRGVVGKFVEFYGEGVANLTIADRATIGNMAPEYGATC
;
A
#
# COMPACT_ATOMS: atom_id res chain seq x y z
N PRO A 1 3.00 -15.21 -17.95
CA PRO A 1 3.67 -14.03 -17.38
C PRO A 1 3.61 -14.08 -15.84
N CYS A 2 4.75 -13.91 -15.18
CA CYS A 2 4.79 -13.77 -13.73
C CYS A 2 4.32 -12.35 -13.36
N PRO A 3 3.51 -12.15 -12.30
CA PRO A 3 3.23 -10.81 -11.80
C PRO A 3 4.51 -10.14 -11.30
N ASP A 4 4.59 -8.82 -11.46
CA ASP A 4 5.71 -8.04 -10.93
C ASP A 4 5.59 -7.87 -9.41
N SER A 5 6.73 -7.91 -8.74
CA SER A 5 6.86 -7.60 -7.31
C SER A 5 8.22 -6.94 -7.04
N VAL A 6 8.31 -6.12 -5.99
CA VAL A 6 9.54 -5.39 -5.66
C VAL A 6 9.70 -5.20 -4.17
N VAL A 7 10.93 -5.33 -3.69
CA VAL A 7 11.32 -4.81 -2.37
C VAL A 7 12.42 -3.79 -2.56
N GLY A 8 12.41 -2.76 -1.71
CA GLY A 8 13.37 -1.67 -1.79
C GLY A 8 13.86 -1.27 -0.41
N THR A 9 15.01 -0.61 -0.35
CA THR A 9 15.54 -0.02 0.89
C THR A 9 14.89 1.33 1.22
N ASP A 10 13.80 1.66 0.53
CA ASP A 10 13.02 2.88 0.70
C ASP A 10 11.66 2.54 1.31
N SER A 11 11.24 3.26 2.35
CA SER A 11 9.97 3.00 3.04
C SER A 11 8.76 3.21 2.14
N HIS A 12 8.87 4.10 1.16
CA HIS A 12 7.82 4.48 0.22
C HIS A 12 7.82 3.63 -1.05
N THR A 13 8.60 2.53 -1.09
CA THR A 13 8.49 1.47 -2.13
C THR A 13 7.04 1.00 -2.30
N THR A 14 6.22 1.09 -1.25
CA THR A 14 4.78 0.80 -1.23
C THR A 14 3.95 1.65 -2.22
N MET A 15 4.48 2.76 -2.72
CA MET A 15 3.82 3.58 -3.76
C MET A 15 3.44 2.74 -5.00
N ILE A 16 4.26 1.75 -5.36
CA ILE A 16 4.05 0.90 -6.55
C ILE A 16 2.81 0.00 -6.41
N ASN A 17 2.31 -0.22 -5.19
CA ASN A 17 1.08 -0.99 -4.94
C ASN A 17 -0.13 -0.35 -5.61
N GLY A 18 -0.14 0.97 -5.79
CA GLY A 18 -1.19 1.69 -6.51
C GLY A 18 -1.30 1.31 -7.99
N LEU A 19 -0.25 0.70 -8.57
CA LEU A 19 -0.21 0.16 -9.93
C LEU A 19 -0.52 -1.34 -10.00
N GLY A 20 -0.78 -1.99 -8.86
CA GLY A 20 -1.02 -3.44 -8.78
C GLY A 20 0.27 -4.28 -8.76
N VAL A 21 1.42 -3.66 -8.51
CA VAL A 21 2.69 -4.36 -8.27
C VAL A 21 2.86 -4.50 -6.77
N LEU A 22 3.03 -5.72 -6.27
CA LEU A 22 3.21 -5.93 -4.83
C LEU A 22 4.63 -5.52 -4.40
N GLY A 23 4.75 -4.54 -3.53
CA GLY A 23 6.03 -4.13 -2.98
C GLY A 23 6.00 -3.33 -1.69
N TRP A 24 7.13 -3.39 -0.97
CA TRP A 24 7.29 -2.76 0.34
C TRP A 24 8.76 -2.49 0.68
N GLY A 25 8.98 -1.66 1.69
CA GLY A 25 10.30 -1.33 2.21
C GLY A 25 10.88 -2.44 3.10
N VAL A 26 12.17 -2.75 2.92
CA VAL A 26 12.94 -3.69 3.75
C VAL A 26 14.26 -3.07 4.19
N GLY A 27 14.94 -3.68 5.17
CA GLY A 27 16.28 -3.28 5.55
C GLY A 27 17.32 -3.56 4.47
N GLY A 28 18.48 -2.89 4.56
CA GLY A 28 19.57 -3.05 3.58
C GLY A 28 20.11 -4.48 3.50
N ILE A 29 20.20 -5.17 4.63
CA ILE A 29 20.70 -6.55 4.70
C ILE A 29 19.74 -7.49 3.97
N GLU A 30 18.44 -7.32 4.16
CA GLU A 30 17.41 -8.09 3.48
C GLU A 30 17.43 -7.83 1.98
N ALA A 31 17.56 -6.56 1.56
CA ALA A 31 17.67 -6.20 0.15
C ALA A 31 18.91 -6.85 -0.51
N GLU A 32 20.07 -6.80 0.15
CA GLU A 32 21.30 -7.44 -0.33
C GLU A 32 21.14 -8.98 -0.42
N ALA A 33 20.49 -9.61 0.56
CA ALA A 33 20.21 -11.04 0.52
C ALA A 33 19.33 -11.42 -0.68
N VAL A 34 18.31 -10.62 -1.00
CA VAL A 34 17.45 -10.81 -2.18
C VAL A 34 18.26 -10.67 -3.47
N MET A 35 19.18 -9.71 -3.55
CA MET A 35 20.09 -9.58 -4.70
C MET A 35 21.00 -10.81 -4.88
N LEU A 36 21.32 -11.51 -3.80
CA LEU A 36 22.06 -12.78 -3.80
C LEU A 36 21.17 -14.02 -4.04
N GLY A 37 19.89 -13.82 -4.36
CA GLY A 37 18.94 -14.89 -4.66
C GLY A 37 18.32 -15.55 -3.43
N GLN A 38 18.49 -14.97 -2.23
CA GLN A 38 17.79 -15.46 -1.05
C GLN A 38 16.32 -14.97 -1.07
N PRO A 39 15.35 -15.83 -0.80
CA PRO A 39 13.96 -15.42 -0.66
C PRO A 39 13.76 -14.59 0.62
N ILE A 40 12.78 -13.68 0.59
CA ILE A 40 12.37 -12.95 1.80
C ILE A 40 11.64 -13.91 2.74
N SER A 41 12.05 -13.94 4.00
CA SER A 41 11.32 -14.60 5.07
C SER A 41 10.30 -13.63 5.66
N MET A 42 9.02 -13.95 5.54
CA MET A 42 7.94 -13.18 6.17
C MET A 42 6.92 -14.11 6.82
N VAL A 43 6.32 -13.66 7.92
CA VAL A 43 5.11 -14.28 8.46
C VAL A 43 3.98 -14.00 7.49
N LEU A 44 3.11 -14.99 7.24
CA LEU A 44 1.91 -14.78 6.42
C LEU A 44 1.08 -13.64 7.04
N PRO A 45 0.93 -12.50 6.33
CA PRO A 45 0.30 -11.33 6.92
C PRO A 45 -1.21 -11.50 6.92
N GLU A 46 -1.86 -10.91 7.91
CA GLU A 46 -3.30 -10.69 7.83
C GLU A 46 -3.59 -9.62 6.77
N VAL A 47 -4.67 -9.81 6.01
CA VAL A 47 -5.14 -8.85 5.00
C VAL A 47 -6.38 -8.15 5.53
N VAL A 48 -6.32 -6.82 5.60
CA VAL A 48 -7.43 -5.95 5.95
C VAL A 48 -8.01 -5.38 4.66
N GLY A 49 -9.22 -5.79 4.32
CA GLY A 49 -9.96 -5.22 3.20
C GLY A 49 -10.45 -3.81 3.54
N PHE A 50 -10.16 -2.84 2.68
CA PHE A 50 -10.69 -1.48 2.74
C PHE A 50 -11.66 -1.26 1.57
N GLU A 51 -12.95 -1.25 1.88
CA GLU A 51 -14.00 -1.04 0.87
C GLU A 51 -14.18 0.46 0.58
N LEU A 52 -14.03 0.84 -0.69
CA LEU A 52 -14.42 2.15 -1.20
C LEU A 52 -15.71 2.02 -2.00
N SER A 53 -16.71 2.79 -1.59
CA SER A 53 -18.04 2.83 -2.23
C SER A 53 -18.43 4.26 -2.56
N GLY A 54 -19.19 4.43 -3.65
CA GLY A 54 -19.68 5.74 -4.07
C GLY A 54 -18.65 6.57 -4.85
N GLU A 55 -18.89 7.88 -4.88
CA GLU A 55 -18.08 8.85 -5.62
C GLU A 55 -17.66 10.00 -4.70
N LEU A 56 -16.47 10.55 -4.95
CA LEU A 56 -15.99 11.74 -4.25
C LEU A 56 -16.76 12.97 -4.69
N SER A 57 -17.04 13.88 -3.75
CA SER A 57 -17.59 15.20 -4.11
C SER A 57 -16.61 15.92 -5.04
N PRO A 58 -17.08 16.67 -6.05
CA PRO A 58 -16.22 17.48 -6.92
C PRO A 58 -15.38 18.52 -6.17
N GLU A 59 -15.73 18.84 -4.93
CA GLU A 59 -14.99 19.76 -4.05
C GLU A 59 -13.87 19.07 -3.26
N THR A 60 -13.84 17.73 -3.25
CA THR A 60 -12.87 16.93 -2.50
C THR A 60 -11.58 16.76 -3.31
N THR A 61 -10.44 16.98 -2.66
CA THR A 61 -9.12 16.78 -3.27
C THR A 61 -8.58 15.37 -2.99
N ALA A 62 -7.61 14.92 -3.79
CA ALA A 62 -6.90 13.66 -3.56
C ALA A 62 -6.26 13.61 -2.15
N THR A 63 -5.76 14.74 -1.67
CA THR A 63 -5.17 14.87 -0.33
C THR A 63 -6.22 14.63 0.76
N ASP A 64 -7.44 15.13 0.60
CA ASP A 64 -8.51 14.93 1.58
C ASP A 64 -8.87 13.44 1.70
N LEU A 65 -8.96 12.73 0.57
CA LEU A 65 -9.17 11.29 0.54
C LEU A 65 -8.04 10.57 1.29
N VAL A 66 -6.79 10.83 0.91
CA VAL A 66 -5.62 10.14 1.45
C VAL A 66 -5.51 10.35 2.96
N LEU A 67 -5.67 11.59 3.44
CA LEU A 67 -5.63 11.90 4.87
C LEU A 67 -6.76 11.20 5.63
N THR A 68 -7.96 11.11 5.03
CA THR A 68 -9.10 10.40 5.63
C THR A 68 -8.80 8.89 5.75
N VAL A 69 -8.29 8.28 4.68
CA VAL A 69 -7.91 6.85 4.67
C VAL A 69 -6.83 6.56 5.71
N VAL A 70 -5.77 7.38 5.76
CA VAL A 70 -4.68 7.26 6.74
C VAL A 70 -5.22 7.36 8.16
N GLN A 71 -6.09 8.33 8.44
CA GLN A 71 -6.70 8.50 9.76
C GLN A 71 -7.51 7.26 10.17
N MET A 72 -8.36 6.73 9.27
CA MET A 72 -9.19 5.55 9.55
C MET A 72 -8.33 4.30 9.80
N LEU A 73 -7.33 4.05 8.96
CA LEU A 73 -6.43 2.90 9.09
C LEU A 73 -5.58 2.97 10.36
N ARG A 74 -5.10 4.16 10.71
CA ARG A 74 -4.36 4.37 11.95
C ARG A 74 -5.22 4.10 13.20
N GLN A 75 -6.48 4.53 13.19
CA GLN A 75 -7.42 4.22 14.29
C GLN A 75 -7.75 2.74 14.36
N ARG A 76 -7.82 2.05 13.22
CA ARG A 76 -8.10 0.60 13.15
C ARG A 76 -6.94 -0.24 13.68
N GLY A 77 -5.70 0.22 13.54
CA GLY A 77 -4.50 -0.46 13.99
C GLY A 77 -4.06 -1.57 13.02
N VAL A 78 -3.52 -1.18 11.86
CA VAL A 78 -3.10 -2.09 10.79
C VAL A 78 -1.59 -2.38 10.78
N VAL A 79 -0.93 -2.23 11.92
CA VAL A 79 0.53 -2.41 12.04
C VAL A 79 0.94 -3.83 11.65
N GLY A 80 1.82 -3.95 10.66
CA GLY A 80 2.34 -5.25 10.19
C GLY A 80 1.33 -6.09 9.40
N LYS A 81 0.25 -5.47 8.91
CA LYS A 81 -0.80 -6.11 8.08
C LYS A 81 -0.75 -5.57 6.67
N PHE A 82 -1.37 -6.30 5.75
CA PHE A 82 -1.60 -5.85 4.38
C PHE A 82 -2.94 -5.11 4.33
N VAL A 83 -3.00 -3.99 3.62
CA VAL A 83 -4.27 -3.30 3.34
C VAL A 83 -4.61 -3.44 1.86
N GLU A 84 -5.73 -4.10 1.57
CA GLU A 84 -6.19 -4.31 0.20
C GLU A 84 -7.43 -3.46 -0.08
N PHE A 85 -7.33 -2.54 -1.03
CA PHE A 85 -8.44 -1.67 -1.42
C PHE A 85 -9.33 -2.38 -2.45
N TYR A 86 -10.63 -2.42 -2.17
CA TYR A 86 -11.63 -3.04 -3.05
C TYR A 86 -12.92 -2.21 -3.08
N GLY A 87 -13.86 -2.60 -3.95
CA GLY A 87 -15.17 -1.93 -4.08
C GLY A 87 -15.27 -1.00 -5.29
N GLU A 88 -16.49 -0.54 -5.56
CA GLU A 88 -16.83 0.26 -6.75
C GLU A 88 -16.08 1.60 -6.81
N GLY A 89 -15.82 2.21 -5.65
CA GLY A 89 -15.13 3.50 -5.55
C GLY A 89 -13.67 3.45 -5.98
N VAL A 90 -13.02 2.27 -5.97
CA VAL A 90 -11.64 2.11 -6.44
C VAL A 90 -11.54 2.38 -7.95
N ALA A 91 -12.56 2.00 -8.72
CA ALA A 91 -12.59 2.21 -10.17
C ALA A 91 -12.58 3.70 -10.53
N ASN A 92 -13.08 4.56 -9.64
CA ASN A 92 -13.15 6.00 -9.82
C ASN A 92 -11.84 6.72 -9.46
N LEU A 93 -10.91 6.05 -8.78
CA LEU A 93 -9.61 6.62 -8.43
C LEU A 93 -8.63 6.57 -9.60
N THR A 94 -7.94 7.68 -9.84
CA THR A 94 -6.83 7.71 -10.79
C THR A 94 -5.65 6.89 -10.26
N ILE A 95 -4.74 6.49 -11.14
CA ILE A 95 -3.49 5.83 -10.73
C ILE A 95 -2.71 6.70 -9.74
N ALA A 96 -2.71 8.02 -9.94
CA ALA A 96 -2.03 8.94 -9.04
C ALA A 96 -2.63 8.92 -7.64
N ASP A 97 -3.96 8.87 -7.51
CA ASP A 97 -4.64 8.78 -6.22
C ASP A 97 -4.30 7.47 -5.51
N ARG A 98 -4.35 6.35 -6.24
CA ARG A 98 -3.97 5.03 -5.71
C ARG A 98 -2.52 4.98 -5.25
N ALA A 99 -1.60 5.53 -6.05
CA ALA A 99 -0.19 5.63 -5.70
C ALA A 99 0.03 6.52 -4.47
N THR A 100 -0.74 7.60 -4.33
CA THR A 100 -0.67 8.49 -3.16
C THR A 100 -1.14 7.77 -1.88
N ILE A 101 -2.19 6.95 -1.96
CA ILE A 101 -2.66 6.12 -0.84
C ILE A 101 -1.61 5.06 -0.48
N GLY A 102 -1.06 4.35 -1.46
CA GLY A 102 -0.04 3.31 -1.24
C GLY A 102 1.28 3.88 -0.71
N ASN A 103 1.66 5.08 -1.17
CA ASN A 103 2.82 5.81 -0.65
C ASN A 103 2.67 6.05 0.85
N MET A 104 1.46 6.32 1.36
CA MET A 104 1.25 6.63 2.77
C MET A 104 1.19 5.39 3.71
N ALA A 105 1.48 4.19 3.21
CA ALA A 105 1.46 2.95 3.99
C ALA A 105 2.32 2.98 5.27
N PRO A 106 3.56 3.51 5.25
CA PRO A 106 4.35 3.70 6.46
C PRO A 106 3.65 4.56 7.52
N GLU A 107 2.86 5.56 7.11
CA GLU A 107 2.20 6.52 7.99
C GLU A 107 1.00 5.93 8.74
N TYR A 108 0.34 4.91 8.21
CA TYR A 108 -0.68 4.11 8.92
C TYR A 108 -0.15 2.76 9.45
N GLY A 109 1.13 2.45 9.22
CA GLY A 109 1.85 1.31 9.79
C GLY A 109 1.64 -0.01 9.05
N ALA A 110 0.95 -0.02 7.91
CA ALA A 110 0.80 -1.22 7.11
C ALA A 110 2.13 -1.62 6.46
N THR A 111 2.26 -2.90 6.14
CA THR A 111 3.42 -3.39 5.37
C THR A 111 3.28 -3.04 3.90
N CYS A 112 2.05 -3.04 3.35
CA CYS A 112 1.75 -2.67 1.96
C CYS A 112 0.35 -2.10 1.81
#